data_AF-A0A970BVU6-F1
#
_entry.id   AF-A0A970BVU6-F1
#
_cell.length_a   1.000
_cell.length_b   1.000
_cell.length_c   1.000
_cell.angle_alpha   90.00
_cell.angle_beta   90.00
_cell.angle_gamma   90.00
#
_symmetry.space_group_name_H-M   'P 1'
#
loop_
_entity.id
_entity.type
_entity.pdbx_description
1 polymer ?
#
loop_
_entity_poly.entity_id
_entity_poly.type
_entity_poly.pdbx_seq_one_letter_code
_entity_poly.pdbx_strand_id
1 'polypeptide(L)'
;NLFVPGSCLYSLRGRRAFNSEPDIGYNNVWWPHFGDISDHVRRVCWLLSGGQEVCDVAVLTRGEDMAWEAAKALYTGQIDFLYIDDVALGSASVEGGALRIGRQAFRAVVCDPPLGADEPLPEMLRAFAEAGGTVIRDGTAPDVAERLADAVGRDLHWPGAPDLRFLHYRKDDLDYYLLVNEGEEALEGVLSLGTVGAVERWDPLSGTGMPWPGRIEGSRLHTRLRLERREALVLAVDPTGQADPDAGTPPVPADVVAEIAGPWRASDLSGEAIDVPAPGDWAQARGWETYTGVLRYEATFEVSATDAEAVFVDLGRVGDIAEVWLNGQRLGRRCWAPYVLDLGDSLQPGRNEIRVEVTNSMANAYDGKQMPSGLMGPVTLRRARYLEIGSEETR
;
A
#
# COMPACT_ATOMS: atom_id res chain seq x y z
N ASN A 1 6.76 -4.17 -14.47
CA ASN A 1 5.63 -5.05 -14.09
C ASN A 1 6.03 -6.52 -13.87
N LEU A 2 7.32 -6.88 -13.84
CA LEU A 2 7.81 -8.19 -13.45
C LEU A 2 8.69 -8.02 -12.20
N PHE A 3 8.38 -8.73 -11.13
CA PHE A 3 9.21 -8.73 -9.93
C PHE A 3 10.24 -9.86 -10.00
N VAL A 4 11.52 -9.49 -9.95
CA VAL A 4 12.63 -10.44 -9.89
C VAL A 4 13.36 -10.21 -8.57
N PRO A 5 13.18 -11.09 -7.57
CA PRO A 5 13.90 -10.96 -6.31
C PRO A 5 15.43 -10.97 -6.55
N GLY A 6 16.16 -10.12 -5.83
CA GLY A 6 17.62 -9.95 -6.04
C GLY A 6 18.43 -11.25 -5.92
N SER A 7 18.04 -12.15 -5.01
CA SER A 7 18.51 -13.54 -4.98
C SER A 7 17.62 -14.42 -4.09
N CYS A 8 17.42 -15.69 -4.47
CA CYS A 8 16.85 -16.74 -3.59
C CYS A 8 17.92 -17.80 -3.39
N LEU A 9 18.49 -17.89 -2.20
CA LEU A 9 19.56 -18.82 -1.91
C LEU A 9 18.96 -20.16 -1.48
N TYR A 10 19.53 -21.25 -1.99
CA TYR A 10 19.09 -22.59 -1.61
C TYR A 10 20.28 -23.48 -1.30
N SER A 11 20.34 -23.98 -0.07
CA SER A 11 21.28 -25.03 0.32
C SER A 11 20.66 -25.96 1.34
N LEU A 12 20.83 -27.27 1.13
CA LEU A 12 20.50 -28.29 2.12
C LEU A 12 21.70 -28.66 3.01
N ARG A 13 22.87 -28.02 2.80
CA ARG A 13 24.14 -28.42 3.43
C ARG A 13 24.42 -27.62 4.72
N GLY A 14 23.75 -27.99 5.81
CA GLY A 14 24.05 -27.47 7.15
C GLY A 14 24.23 -25.94 7.17
N ARG A 15 25.34 -25.46 7.75
CA ARG A 15 25.64 -24.01 7.84
C ARG A 15 25.70 -23.28 6.50
N ARG A 16 25.91 -23.97 5.37
CA ARG A 16 25.95 -23.32 4.05
C ARG A 16 24.63 -22.66 3.67
N ALA A 17 23.51 -23.13 4.24
CA ALA A 17 22.19 -22.50 4.08
C ALA A 17 22.14 -21.06 4.65
N PHE A 18 23.10 -20.71 5.52
CA PHE A 18 23.14 -19.47 6.29
C PHE A 18 24.40 -18.63 5.96
N ASN A 19 25.14 -18.98 4.90
CA ASN A 19 26.46 -18.39 4.57
C ASN A 19 26.39 -17.13 3.70
N SER A 20 25.21 -16.73 3.23
CA SER A 20 25.03 -15.58 2.34
C SER A 20 23.90 -14.70 2.89
N GLU A 21 23.81 -13.48 2.36
CA GLU A 21 22.87 -12.40 2.68
C GLU A 21 21.40 -12.86 2.85
N PRO A 22 20.51 -12.08 3.50
CA PRO A 22 19.22 -12.54 4.00
C PRO A 22 18.46 -13.44 3.01
N ASP A 23 18.37 -14.73 3.35
CA ASP A 23 17.67 -15.72 2.54
C ASP A 23 16.18 -15.37 2.53
N ILE A 24 15.62 -15.07 1.35
CA ILE A 24 14.17 -14.92 1.15
C ILE A 24 13.48 -16.25 0.83
N GLY A 25 14.24 -17.34 0.84
CA GLY A 25 13.85 -18.71 0.51
C GLY A 25 13.55 -19.58 1.73
N TYR A 26 13.61 -20.90 1.49
CA TYR A 26 13.14 -21.94 2.41
C TYR A 26 13.77 -21.91 3.82
N ASN A 27 14.98 -21.37 3.98
CA ASN A 27 15.65 -21.38 5.30
C ASN A 27 15.23 -20.22 6.20
N ASN A 28 14.37 -19.33 5.72
CA ASN A 28 13.82 -18.25 6.53
C ASN A 28 12.62 -18.72 7.34
N VAL A 29 12.54 -18.34 8.62
CA VAL A 29 11.41 -18.70 9.49
C VAL A 29 10.07 -18.17 8.99
N TRP A 30 10.05 -17.06 8.26
CA TRP A 30 8.82 -16.53 7.67
C TRP A 30 8.45 -17.14 6.31
N TRP A 31 9.25 -18.08 5.75
CA TRP A 31 8.96 -18.74 4.47
C TRP A 31 7.54 -19.33 4.35
N PRO A 32 6.93 -19.94 5.40
CA PRO A 32 5.54 -20.39 5.35
C PRO A 32 4.50 -19.29 5.03
N HIS A 33 4.88 -18.02 5.18
CA HIS A 33 4.05 -16.85 4.88
C HIS A 33 4.44 -16.13 3.57
N PHE A 34 5.51 -16.57 2.88
CA PHE A 34 5.93 -15.95 1.61
C PHE A 34 4.87 -16.05 0.51
N GLY A 35 4.00 -17.06 0.60
CA GLY A 35 2.84 -17.21 -0.29
C GLY A 35 2.00 -15.94 -0.39
N ASP A 36 1.73 -15.28 0.74
CA ASP A 36 0.87 -14.08 0.78
C ASP A 36 1.53 -12.88 0.07
N ILE A 37 2.84 -12.70 0.28
CA ILE A 37 3.64 -11.65 -0.38
C ILE A 37 3.72 -11.92 -1.88
N SER A 38 4.06 -13.16 -2.26
CA SER A 38 4.19 -13.54 -3.67
C SER A 38 2.85 -13.48 -4.42
N ASP A 39 1.74 -13.77 -3.74
CA ASP A 39 0.38 -13.63 -4.28
C ASP A 39 -0.01 -12.17 -4.49
N HIS A 40 0.33 -11.29 -3.56
CA HIS A 40 0.17 -9.85 -3.75
C HIS A 40 0.96 -9.37 -4.98
N VAL A 41 2.25 -9.68 -5.02
CA VAL A 41 3.15 -9.26 -6.10
C VAL A 41 2.68 -9.80 -7.46
N ARG A 42 2.31 -11.08 -7.58
CA ARG A 42 1.86 -11.64 -8.86
C ARG A 42 0.57 -10.97 -9.37
N ARG A 43 -0.35 -10.62 -8.48
CA ARG A 43 -1.62 -9.97 -8.86
C ARG A 43 -1.36 -8.55 -9.38
N VAL A 44 -0.50 -7.79 -8.70
CA VAL A 44 -0.07 -6.47 -9.17
C VAL A 44 0.70 -6.57 -10.50
N CYS A 45 1.63 -7.53 -10.63
CA CYS A 45 2.35 -7.77 -11.89
C CYS A 45 1.40 -8.10 -13.04
N TRP A 46 0.41 -8.97 -12.82
CA TRP A 46 -0.61 -9.31 -13.81
C TRP A 46 -1.43 -8.09 -14.22
N LEU A 47 -1.83 -7.26 -13.24
CA LEU A 47 -2.60 -6.05 -13.49
C LEU A 47 -1.81 -5.08 -14.39
N LEU A 48 -0.56 -4.82 -14.04
CA LEU A 48 0.31 -3.87 -14.74
C LEU A 48 0.95 -4.44 -16.01
N SER A 49 0.41 -5.53 -16.56
CA SER A 49 0.90 -6.19 -17.77
C SER A 49 -0.18 -6.27 -18.85
N GLY A 50 0.23 -6.07 -20.11
CA GLY A 50 -0.63 -6.19 -21.28
C GLY A 50 -1.51 -4.97 -21.58
N GLY A 51 -1.47 -3.93 -20.74
CA GLY A 51 -2.16 -2.67 -20.93
C GLY A 51 -1.21 -1.50 -21.22
N GLN A 52 -1.61 -0.30 -20.80
CA GLN A 52 -0.85 0.93 -20.96
C GLN A 52 -1.04 1.84 -19.76
N GLU A 53 0.06 2.38 -19.24
CA GLU A 53 0.03 3.45 -18.25
C GLU A 53 -0.49 4.74 -18.89
N VAL A 54 -1.44 5.39 -18.23
CA VAL A 54 -2.04 6.66 -18.64
C VAL A 54 -1.34 7.75 -17.86
N CYS A 55 -0.53 8.56 -18.54
CA CYS A 55 0.26 9.61 -17.92
C CYS A 55 0.41 10.81 -18.87
N ASP A 56 0.02 11.98 -18.39
CA ASP A 56 -0.01 13.23 -19.18
C ASP A 56 1.29 14.04 -19.07
N VAL A 57 2.16 13.74 -18.09
CA VAL A 57 3.33 14.56 -17.76
C VAL A 57 4.63 13.77 -17.99
N ALA A 58 5.59 14.41 -18.64
CA ALA A 58 6.96 13.92 -18.71
C ALA A 58 7.91 14.79 -17.89
N VAL A 59 8.86 14.18 -17.20
CA VAL A 59 10.02 14.87 -16.61
C VAL A 59 11.22 14.63 -17.53
N LEU A 60 11.66 15.68 -18.22
CA LEU A 60 12.87 15.66 -19.01
C LEU A 60 14.08 15.74 -18.09
N THR A 61 14.89 14.68 -18.10
CA THR A 61 16.09 14.49 -17.30
C THR A 61 17.34 14.30 -18.17
N ARG A 62 18.52 14.34 -17.56
CA ARG A 62 19.76 13.89 -18.20
C ARG A 62 19.89 12.37 -18.06
N GLY A 63 20.36 11.69 -19.12
CA GLY A 63 20.51 10.23 -19.09
C GLY A 63 21.48 9.69 -18.01
N GLU A 64 22.43 10.52 -17.56
CA GLU A 64 23.42 10.18 -16.52
C GLU A 64 23.06 10.70 -15.12
N ASP A 65 22.02 11.52 -15.00
CA ASP A 65 21.65 12.22 -13.76
C ASP A 65 20.13 12.36 -13.70
N MET A 66 19.48 11.41 -13.01
CA MET A 66 18.02 11.34 -12.93
C MET A 66 17.48 12.38 -11.96
N ALA A 67 16.66 13.29 -12.50
CA ALA A 67 15.92 14.30 -11.77
C ALA A 67 15.17 13.73 -10.57
N TRP A 68 15.30 14.35 -9.39
CA TRP A 68 14.55 13.95 -8.21
C TRP A 68 13.76 15.09 -7.56
N GLU A 69 14.11 16.36 -7.83
CA GLU A 69 13.47 17.51 -7.21
C GLU A 69 12.06 17.71 -7.77
N ALA A 70 11.94 17.71 -9.10
CA ALA A 70 10.63 17.70 -9.76
C ALA A 70 9.83 16.47 -9.33
N ALA A 71 10.41 15.27 -9.42
CA ALA A 71 9.75 14.03 -9.05
C ALA A 71 9.16 14.05 -7.64
N LYS A 72 9.93 14.53 -6.66
CA LYS A 72 9.46 14.69 -5.28
C LYS A 72 8.25 15.62 -5.21
N ALA A 73 8.34 16.80 -5.82
CA ALA A 73 7.25 17.77 -5.82
C ALA A 73 5.99 17.21 -6.49
N LEU A 74 6.14 16.53 -7.63
CA LEU A 74 5.03 15.90 -8.36
C LEU A 74 4.39 14.76 -7.56
N TYR A 75 5.18 13.88 -6.94
CA TYR A 75 4.64 12.82 -6.09
C TYR A 75 3.84 13.37 -4.89
N THR A 76 4.39 14.34 -4.16
CA THR A 76 3.65 14.96 -3.04
C THR A 76 2.45 15.76 -3.51
N GLY A 77 2.54 16.29 -4.73
CA GLY A 77 1.48 17.01 -5.40
C GLY A 77 0.63 16.12 -6.29
N GLN A 78 0.58 14.80 -6.13
CA GLN A 78 -0.33 13.88 -6.85
C GLN A 78 -0.42 14.12 -8.37
N ILE A 79 0.71 14.39 -8.99
CA ILE A 79 0.88 14.39 -10.44
C ILE A 79 1.77 13.20 -10.78
N ASP A 80 1.24 12.24 -11.53
CA ASP A 80 2.04 11.15 -12.07
C ASP A 80 2.91 11.67 -13.22
N PHE A 81 4.02 10.99 -13.49
CA PHE A 81 4.93 11.39 -14.56
C PHE A 81 5.76 10.21 -15.05
N LEU A 82 6.28 10.33 -16.28
CA LEU A 82 7.31 9.46 -16.81
C LEU A 82 8.59 10.23 -17.09
N TYR A 83 9.74 9.63 -16.78
CA TYR A 83 11.01 10.22 -17.20
C TYR A 83 11.22 10.06 -18.70
N ILE A 84 11.74 11.11 -19.32
CA ILE A 84 12.28 11.10 -20.68
C ILE A 84 13.68 11.71 -20.63
N ASP A 85 14.59 11.22 -21.46
CA ASP A 85 15.91 11.81 -21.65
C ASP A 85 16.02 12.48 -23.03
N ASP A 86 17.19 13.02 -23.34
CA ASP A 86 17.49 13.65 -24.63
C ASP A 86 17.40 12.66 -25.80
N VAL A 87 17.72 11.39 -25.57
CA VAL A 87 17.58 10.32 -26.57
C VAL A 87 16.11 10.06 -26.89
N ALA A 88 15.27 9.91 -25.87
CA ALA A 88 13.83 9.72 -26.01
C ALA A 88 13.20 10.95 -26.68
N LEU A 89 13.57 12.16 -26.27
CA LEU A 89 13.11 13.41 -26.86
C LEU A 89 13.48 13.52 -28.36
N GLY A 90 14.67 13.04 -28.74
CA GLY A 90 15.11 13.00 -30.14
C GLY A 90 14.28 12.07 -31.03
N SER A 91 13.57 11.10 -30.45
CA SER A 91 12.67 10.18 -31.16
C SER A 91 11.20 10.62 -31.14
N ALA A 92 10.88 11.74 -30.48
CA ALA A 92 9.52 12.19 -30.28
C ALA A 92 8.87 12.76 -31.55
N SER A 93 7.55 12.81 -31.57
CA SER A 93 6.76 13.58 -32.54
C SER A 93 5.75 14.49 -31.82
N VAL A 94 5.22 15.48 -32.52
CA VAL A 94 4.16 16.37 -32.01
C VAL A 94 2.91 16.15 -32.83
N GLU A 95 1.84 15.68 -32.19
CA GLU A 95 0.59 15.34 -32.84
C GLU A 95 -0.59 15.72 -31.94
N GLY A 96 -1.53 16.52 -32.47
CA GLY A 96 -2.74 16.92 -31.73
C GLY A 96 -2.45 17.71 -30.44
N GLY A 97 -1.34 18.46 -30.39
CA GLY A 97 -0.93 19.21 -29.20
C GLY A 97 -0.25 18.39 -28.11
N ALA A 98 0.04 17.09 -28.36
CA ALA A 98 0.75 16.21 -27.44
C ALA A 98 2.15 15.86 -27.98
N LEU A 99 3.11 15.69 -27.06
CA LEU A 99 4.43 15.11 -27.34
C LEU A 99 4.31 13.59 -27.30
N ARG A 100 4.52 12.91 -28.42
CA ARG A 100 4.42 11.45 -28.54
C ARG A 100 5.77 10.79 -28.50
N ILE A 101 5.92 9.80 -27.62
CA ILE A 101 7.10 8.94 -27.53
C ILE A 101 6.61 7.49 -27.38
N GLY A 102 6.88 6.66 -28.40
CA GLY A 102 6.34 5.31 -28.46
C GLY A 102 4.80 5.33 -28.41
N ARG A 103 4.23 4.71 -27.37
CA ARG A 103 2.77 4.68 -27.15
C ARG A 103 2.26 5.82 -26.26
N GLN A 104 3.15 6.57 -25.61
CA GLN A 104 2.79 7.64 -24.69
C GLN A 104 2.52 8.94 -25.42
N ALA A 105 1.64 9.76 -24.84
CA ALA A 105 1.28 11.08 -25.35
C ALA A 105 1.21 12.07 -24.17
N PHE A 106 2.20 12.95 -24.08
CA PHE A 106 2.33 13.89 -22.98
C PHE A 106 1.73 15.25 -23.36
N ARG A 107 1.01 15.84 -22.40
CA ARG A 107 0.43 17.19 -22.49
C ARG A 107 1.29 18.24 -21.79
N ALA A 108 2.20 17.81 -20.92
CA ALA A 108 3.20 18.67 -20.31
C ALA A 108 4.58 18.02 -20.24
N VAL A 109 5.63 18.85 -20.33
CA VAL A 109 7.02 18.47 -20.06
C VAL A 109 7.60 19.40 -19.01
N VAL A 110 8.19 18.83 -17.97
CA VAL A 110 8.92 19.53 -16.92
C VAL A 110 10.41 19.30 -17.13
N CYS A 111 11.22 20.35 -17.11
CA CYS A 111 12.67 20.25 -17.21
C CYS A 111 13.31 20.23 -15.82
N ASP A 112 14.00 19.13 -15.51
CA ASP A 112 14.85 18.97 -14.33
C ASP A 112 16.13 18.23 -14.78
N PRO A 113 17.28 18.91 -14.91
CA PRO A 113 17.58 20.23 -14.35
C PRO A 113 16.88 21.38 -15.08
N PRO A 114 16.69 22.53 -14.41
CA PRO A 114 16.05 23.71 -14.99
C PRO A 114 16.79 24.25 -16.21
N LEU A 115 16.04 24.66 -17.23
CA LEU A 115 16.55 25.43 -18.36
C LEU A 115 16.61 26.91 -17.99
N GLY A 116 17.74 27.56 -18.26
CA GLY A 116 17.92 28.99 -18.00
C GLY A 116 16.87 29.84 -18.71
N ALA A 117 16.55 31.02 -18.18
CA ALA A 117 15.52 31.90 -18.78
C ALA A 117 15.84 32.27 -20.24
N ASP A 118 17.13 32.48 -20.55
CA ASP A 118 17.63 32.84 -21.88
C ASP A 118 18.10 31.63 -22.70
N GLU A 119 18.03 30.42 -22.14
CA GLU A 119 18.42 29.20 -22.84
C GLU A 119 17.38 28.85 -23.91
N PRO A 120 17.76 28.55 -25.16
CA PRO A 120 16.78 28.13 -26.15
C PRO A 120 16.16 26.79 -25.75
N LEU A 121 14.84 26.63 -25.94
CA LEU A 121 14.24 25.31 -25.83
C LEU A 121 14.85 24.38 -26.89
N PRO A 122 15.08 23.09 -26.57
CA PRO A 122 15.29 22.06 -27.58
C PRO A 122 14.24 22.17 -28.70
N GLU A 123 14.64 21.95 -29.95
CA GLU A 123 13.77 22.15 -31.12
C GLU A 123 12.42 21.44 -30.99
N MET A 124 12.43 20.21 -30.47
CA MET A 124 11.24 19.41 -30.23
C MET A 124 10.33 20.03 -29.15
N LEU A 125 10.88 20.52 -28.03
CA LEU A 125 10.09 21.18 -26.99
C LEU A 125 9.52 22.52 -27.46
N ARG A 126 10.24 23.24 -28.31
CA ARG A 126 9.73 24.45 -28.97
C ARG A 126 8.54 24.12 -29.87
N ALA A 127 8.68 23.11 -30.74
CA ALA A 127 7.59 22.67 -31.61
C ALA A 127 6.36 22.19 -30.82
N PHE A 128 6.59 21.47 -29.72
CA PHE A 128 5.54 21.03 -28.81
C PHE A 128 4.82 22.21 -28.15
N ALA A 129 5.55 23.19 -27.62
CA ALA A 129 4.97 24.40 -27.04
C ALA A 129 4.17 25.21 -28.08
N GLU A 130 4.70 25.34 -29.31
CA GLU A 130 4.00 26.00 -30.43
C GLU A 130 2.70 25.28 -30.84
N ALA A 131 2.63 23.97 -30.63
CA ALA A 131 1.42 23.16 -30.85
C ALA A 131 0.42 23.19 -29.68
N GLY A 132 0.68 23.96 -28.62
CA GLY A 132 -0.20 24.10 -27.45
C GLY A 132 0.18 23.22 -26.26
N GLY A 133 1.29 22.50 -26.33
CA GLY A 133 1.85 21.74 -25.21
C GLY A 133 2.37 22.64 -24.09
N THR A 134 2.36 22.14 -22.85
CA THR A 134 2.90 22.88 -21.70
C THR A 134 4.36 22.52 -21.46
N VAL A 135 5.26 23.50 -21.43
CA VAL A 135 6.66 23.29 -21.03
C VAL A 135 6.97 24.10 -19.77
N ILE A 136 7.27 23.39 -18.68
CA ILE A 136 7.76 23.98 -17.44
C ILE A 136 9.28 23.90 -17.45
N ARG A 137 9.92 25.07 -17.63
CA ARG A 137 11.38 25.18 -17.74
C ARG A 137 12.14 24.88 -16.47
N ASP A 138 11.51 25.04 -15.31
CA ASP A 138 12.11 24.86 -14.00
C ASP A 138 11.24 23.92 -13.16
N GLY A 139 11.64 22.65 -13.13
CA GLY A 139 10.99 21.61 -12.33
C GLY A 139 11.30 21.67 -10.83
N THR A 140 12.27 22.49 -10.43
CA THR A 140 12.69 22.66 -9.02
C THR A 140 11.86 23.72 -8.30
N ALA A 141 11.05 24.47 -9.06
CA ALA A 141 10.13 25.45 -8.52
C ALA A 141 9.12 24.80 -7.55
N PRO A 142 8.88 25.38 -6.36
CA PRO A 142 8.04 24.76 -5.33
C PRO A 142 6.55 24.66 -5.73
N ASP A 143 6.12 25.41 -6.75
CA ASP A 143 4.76 25.44 -7.28
C ASP A 143 4.58 24.58 -8.55
N VAL A 144 5.59 23.79 -8.95
CA VAL A 144 5.57 22.99 -10.19
C VAL A 144 4.34 22.09 -10.29
N ALA A 145 3.94 21.44 -9.19
CA ALA A 145 2.78 20.56 -9.19
C ALA A 145 1.47 21.32 -9.40
N GLU A 146 1.30 22.50 -8.79
CA GLU A 146 0.10 23.32 -8.99
C GLU A 146 0.05 23.91 -10.40
N ARG A 147 1.20 24.35 -10.93
CA ARG A 147 1.30 24.83 -12.31
C ARG A 147 0.91 23.75 -13.33
N LEU A 148 1.25 22.49 -13.06
CA LEU A 148 0.80 21.35 -13.89
C LEU A 148 -0.69 21.08 -13.69
N ALA A 149 -1.17 21.09 -12.44
CA ALA A 149 -2.59 20.91 -12.16
C ALA A 149 -3.44 21.97 -12.89
N ASP A 150 -3.01 23.22 -12.94
CA ASP A 150 -3.67 24.30 -13.70
C ASP A 150 -3.62 24.06 -15.22
N ALA A 151 -2.50 23.54 -15.72
CA ALA A 151 -2.27 23.39 -17.17
C ALA A 151 -2.93 22.14 -17.77
N VAL A 152 -2.87 21.00 -17.07
CA VAL A 152 -3.32 19.70 -17.58
C VAL A 152 -4.39 19.03 -16.72
N GLY A 153 -4.65 19.54 -15.52
CA GLY A 153 -5.53 18.91 -14.54
C GLY A 153 -4.80 17.87 -13.68
N ARG A 154 -5.51 17.33 -12.69
CA ARG A 154 -5.08 16.17 -11.90
C ARG A 154 -5.88 14.97 -12.34
N ASP A 155 -5.21 13.86 -12.66
CA ASP A 155 -5.92 12.61 -12.93
C ASP A 155 -6.53 12.05 -11.64
N LEU A 156 -5.73 11.93 -10.59
CA LEU A 156 -6.20 11.65 -9.24
C LEU A 156 -5.96 12.85 -8.31
N HIS A 157 -6.91 13.15 -7.43
CA HIS A 157 -6.68 14.10 -6.35
C HIS A 157 -7.33 13.66 -5.04
N TRP A 158 -6.53 13.56 -3.98
CA TRP A 158 -6.94 13.33 -2.60
C TRP A 158 -6.37 14.46 -1.72
N PRO A 159 -7.18 15.45 -1.33
CA PRO A 159 -6.71 16.59 -0.54
C PRO A 159 -6.00 16.16 0.75
N GLY A 160 -4.84 16.77 1.04
CA GLY A 160 -4.11 16.52 2.29
C GLY A 160 -3.41 15.16 2.38
N ALA A 161 -3.25 14.42 1.27
CA ALA A 161 -2.58 13.12 1.24
C ALA A 161 -1.23 13.16 0.47
N PRO A 162 -0.19 13.81 1.01
CA PRO A 162 1.12 13.94 0.34
C PRO A 162 1.91 12.62 0.25
N ASP A 163 1.57 11.64 1.08
CA ASP A 163 2.19 10.32 1.10
C ASP A 163 1.51 9.30 0.17
N LEU A 164 0.43 9.71 -0.50
CA LEU A 164 -0.21 8.89 -1.52
C LEU A 164 0.68 8.84 -2.77
N ARG A 165 0.93 7.63 -3.26
CA ARG A 165 1.38 7.37 -4.63
C ARG A 165 0.25 6.72 -5.38
N PHE A 166 0.15 7.04 -6.67
CA PHE A 166 -0.75 6.33 -7.56
C PHE A 166 -0.12 6.07 -8.92
N LEU A 167 -0.67 5.08 -9.61
CA LEU A 167 -0.43 4.82 -11.02
C LEU A 167 -1.78 4.56 -11.68
N HIS A 168 -2.03 5.18 -12.83
CA HIS A 168 -3.22 4.92 -13.64
C HIS A 168 -2.86 4.01 -14.83
N TYR A 169 -3.53 2.88 -14.94
CA TYR A 169 -3.27 1.86 -15.94
C TYR A 169 -4.55 1.45 -16.67
N ARG A 170 -4.53 1.48 -18.01
CA ARG A 170 -5.65 1.02 -18.84
C ARG A 170 -5.38 -0.38 -19.36
N LYS A 171 -6.32 -1.30 -19.16
CA LYS A 171 -6.24 -2.70 -19.63
C LYS A 171 -7.65 -3.27 -19.83
N ASP A 172 -7.86 -3.95 -20.96
CA ASP A 172 -9.13 -4.62 -21.29
C ASP A 172 -10.36 -3.69 -21.15
N ASP A 173 -10.25 -2.46 -21.69
CA ASP A 173 -11.26 -1.39 -21.63
C ASP A 173 -11.62 -0.88 -20.22
N LEU A 174 -10.87 -1.28 -19.20
CA LEU A 174 -10.98 -0.80 -17.82
C LEU A 174 -9.80 0.11 -17.47
N ASP A 175 -10.08 1.07 -16.58
CA ASP A 175 -9.10 1.98 -16.00
C ASP A 175 -8.82 1.58 -14.54
N TYR A 176 -7.55 1.40 -14.19
CA TYR A 176 -7.13 0.94 -12.88
C TYR A 176 -6.24 1.97 -12.21
N TYR A 177 -6.61 2.39 -11.01
CA TYR A 177 -5.81 3.23 -10.15
C TYR A 177 -5.18 2.36 -9.05
N LEU A 178 -3.89 2.06 -9.19
CA LEU A 178 -3.12 1.45 -8.10
C LEU A 178 -2.71 2.54 -7.12
N LEU A 179 -3.19 2.47 -5.89
CA LEU A 179 -2.95 3.43 -4.81
C LEU A 179 -2.02 2.80 -3.78
N VAL A 180 -1.03 3.56 -3.31
CA VAL A 180 -0.12 3.14 -2.25
C VAL A 180 0.06 4.27 -1.25
N ASN A 181 -0.18 3.99 0.03
CA ASN A 181 0.15 4.93 1.10
C ASN A 181 1.59 4.69 1.54
N GLU A 182 2.54 5.54 1.14
CA GLU A 182 3.93 5.46 1.61
C GLU A 182 4.12 6.06 3.01
N GLY A 183 3.06 6.56 3.64
CA GLY A 183 3.07 7.17 4.95
C GLY A 183 3.03 6.15 6.08
N GLU A 184 3.19 6.67 7.30
CA GLU A 184 3.10 5.90 8.54
C GLU A 184 1.72 5.99 9.21
N GLU A 185 0.86 6.88 8.73
CA GLU A 185 -0.50 7.10 9.21
C GLU A 185 -1.52 6.69 8.16
N ALA A 186 -2.74 6.37 8.59
CA ALA A 186 -3.83 6.06 7.67
C ALA A 186 -4.31 7.33 6.94
N LEU A 187 -4.52 7.21 5.63
CA LEU A 187 -5.21 8.20 4.82
C LEU A 187 -6.70 7.90 4.84
N GLU A 188 -7.54 8.90 5.10
CA GLU A 188 -8.99 8.74 5.05
C GLU A 188 -9.65 10.03 4.55
N GLY A 189 -10.57 9.90 3.61
CA GLY A 189 -11.26 11.04 3.04
C GLY A 189 -11.84 10.76 1.66
N VAL A 190 -12.31 11.81 1.01
CA VAL A 190 -12.80 11.75 -0.36
C VAL A 190 -11.66 12.01 -1.34
N LEU A 191 -11.49 11.11 -2.29
CA LEU A 191 -10.63 11.29 -3.45
C LEU A 191 -11.47 11.47 -4.71
N SER A 192 -10.89 12.12 -5.71
CA SER A 192 -11.50 12.29 -7.03
C SER A 192 -10.64 11.70 -8.13
N LEU A 193 -11.27 11.03 -9.09
CA LEU A 193 -10.66 10.40 -10.26
C LEU A 193 -11.08 11.13 -11.54
N GLY A 194 -10.18 11.18 -12.52
CA GLY A 194 -10.41 11.73 -13.85
C GLY A 194 -11.27 10.80 -14.71
N THR A 195 -11.21 9.49 -14.44
CA THR A 195 -12.10 8.51 -15.07
C THR A 195 -13.41 8.40 -14.29
N VAL A 196 -14.54 8.39 -15.02
CA VAL A 196 -15.89 8.20 -14.48
C VAL A 196 -16.46 6.86 -14.93
N GLY A 197 -17.29 6.22 -14.10
CA GLY A 197 -17.85 4.91 -14.42
C GLY A 197 -18.30 4.14 -13.19
N ALA A 198 -18.60 2.85 -13.36
CA ALA A 198 -18.79 1.93 -12.23
C ALA A 198 -17.45 1.66 -11.56
N VAL A 199 -17.42 1.57 -10.22
CA VAL A 199 -16.18 1.42 -9.45
C VAL A 199 -16.19 0.10 -8.69
N GLU A 200 -15.05 -0.58 -8.70
CA GLU A 200 -14.76 -1.69 -7.81
C GLU A 200 -13.50 -1.42 -7.00
N ARG A 201 -13.51 -1.87 -5.75
CA ARG A 201 -12.34 -1.91 -4.87
C ARG A 201 -11.74 -3.30 -4.90
N TRP A 202 -10.49 -3.41 -5.32
CA TRP A 202 -9.73 -4.65 -5.37
C TRP A 202 -8.58 -4.61 -4.37
N ASP A 203 -8.50 -5.63 -3.52
CA ASP A 203 -7.39 -5.85 -2.60
C ASP A 203 -6.42 -6.86 -3.22
N PRO A 204 -5.21 -6.45 -3.65
CA PRO A 204 -4.25 -7.36 -4.23
C PRO A 204 -3.68 -8.37 -3.23
N LEU A 205 -3.77 -8.13 -1.91
CA LEU A 205 -3.29 -9.08 -0.89
C LEU A 205 -4.23 -10.28 -0.77
N SER A 206 -5.52 -10.05 -0.54
CA SER A 206 -6.52 -11.12 -0.46
C SER A 206 -6.95 -11.65 -1.83
N GLY A 207 -6.88 -10.82 -2.87
CA GLY A 207 -7.38 -11.12 -4.21
C GLY A 207 -8.89 -10.95 -4.36
N THR A 208 -9.57 -10.27 -3.42
CA THR A 208 -10.99 -9.98 -3.51
C THR A 208 -11.25 -8.67 -4.22
N GLY A 209 -12.28 -8.63 -5.07
CA GLY A 209 -12.86 -7.41 -5.64
C GLY A 209 -14.31 -7.28 -5.20
N MET A 210 -14.78 -6.05 -5.02
CA MET A 210 -16.19 -5.75 -4.74
C MET A 210 -16.62 -4.41 -5.33
N PRO A 211 -17.90 -4.23 -5.68
CA PRO A 211 -18.45 -2.91 -6.01
C PRO A 211 -18.12 -1.89 -4.90
N TRP A 212 -17.82 -0.66 -5.30
CA TRP A 212 -17.43 0.41 -4.39
C TRP A 212 -18.22 1.68 -4.65
N PRO A 213 -18.65 2.41 -3.61
CA PRO A 213 -19.54 3.54 -3.82
C PRO A 213 -18.83 4.72 -4.46
N GLY A 214 -19.51 5.38 -5.39
CA GLY A 214 -18.98 6.54 -6.11
C GLY A 214 -20.08 7.52 -6.55
N ARG A 215 -19.73 8.81 -6.59
CA ARG A 215 -20.61 9.88 -7.08
C ARG A 215 -19.91 10.64 -8.20
N ILE A 216 -20.61 10.86 -9.31
CA ILE A 216 -20.08 11.64 -10.43
C ILE A 216 -20.53 13.10 -10.25
N GLU A 217 -19.57 14.02 -10.20
CA GLU A 217 -19.80 15.45 -10.14
C GLU A 217 -19.02 16.15 -11.27
N GLY A 218 -19.75 16.80 -12.17
CA GLY A 218 -19.15 17.36 -13.39
C GLY A 218 -18.51 16.26 -14.25
N SER A 219 -17.18 16.32 -14.40
CA SER A 219 -16.40 15.35 -15.18
C SER A 219 -15.53 14.45 -14.31
N ARG A 220 -15.77 14.38 -13.00
CA ARG A 220 -14.96 13.60 -12.06
C ARG A 220 -15.81 12.64 -11.25
N LEU A 221 -15.19 11.54 -10.86
CA LEU A 221 -15.77 10.54 -9.97
C LEU A 221 -15.19 10.75 -8.57
N HIS A 222 -16.04 10.88 -7.57
CA HIS A 222 -15.70 11.08 -6.17
C HIS A 222 -16.05 9.83 -5.37
N THR A 223 -15.11 9.35 -4.56
CA THR A 223 -15.33 8.20 -3.67
C THR A 223 -14.60 8.40 -2.35
N ARG A 224 -15.18 7.88 -1.26
CA ARG A 224 -14.54 7.88 0.06
C ARG A 224 -13.75 6.60 0.23
N LEU A 225 -12.51 6.74 0.70
CA LEU A 225 -11.62 5.62 0.94
C LEU A 225 -10.86 5.81 2.25
N ARG A 226 -10.47 4.69 2.86
CA ARG A 226 -9.45 4.61 3.91
C ARG A 226 -8.33 3.70 3.41
N LEU A 227 -7.09 4.16 3.51
CA LEU A 227 -5.89 3.45 3.10
C LEU A 227 -4.90 3.46 4.27
N GLU A 228 -4.70 2.32 4.91
CA GLU A 228 -3.82 2.15 6.06
C GLU A 228 -2.35 2.43 5.71
N ARG A 229 -1.50 2.57 6.74
CA ARG A 229 -0.06 2.77 6.54
C ARG A 229 0.54 1.66 5.69
N ARG A 230 1.33 2.03 4.68
CA ARG A 230 1.98 1.07 3.77
C ARG A 230 1.00 0.16 3.00
N GLU A 231 -0.30 0.46 2.99
CA GLU A 231 -1.29 -0.32 2.28
C GLU A 231 -1.27 0.01 0.78
N ALA A 232 -1.51 -1.01 -0.04
CA ALA A 232 -1.72 -0.90 -1.47
C ALA A 232 -3.12 -1.42 -1.83
N LEU A 233 -3.83 -0.67 -2.67
CA LEU A 233 -5.19 -0.96 -3.10
C LEU A 233 -5.37 -0.62 -4.57
N VAL A 234 -6.30 -1.28 -5.26
CA VAL A 234 -6.67 -0.94 -6.63
C VAL A 234 -8.12 -0.48 -6.67
N LEU A 235 -8.38 0.66 -7.31
CA LEU A 235 -9.71 1.03 -7.77
C LEU A 235 -9.80 0.70 -9.27
N ALA A 236 -10.69 -0.22 -9.62
CA ALA A 236 -11.01 -0.53 -11.01
C ALA A 236 -12.25 0.26 -11.42
N VAL A 237 -12.17 0.98 -12.53
CA VAL A 237 -13.26 1.80 -13.07
C VAL A 237 -13.64 1.24 -14.44
N ASP A 238 -14.90 0.87 -14.61
CA ASP A 238 -15.51 0.57 -15.91
C ASP A 238 -16.14 1.83 -16.47
N PRO A 239 -15.53 2.47 -17.50
CA PRO A 239 -16.03 3.73 -18.05
C PRO A 239 -17.40 3.60 -18.74
N THR A 240 -17.83 2.38 -19.05
CA THR A 240 -19.14 2.11 -19.66
C THR A 240 -20.23 1.85 -18.62
N GLY A 241 -19.83 1.58 -17.37
CA GLY A 241 -20.70 1.32 -16.24
C GLY A 241 -21.26 2.59 -15.58
N GLN A 242 -22.25 2.41 -14.71
CA GLN A 242 -22.82 3.49 -13.91
C GLN A 242 -22.25 3.45 -12.49
N ALA A 243 -21.85 4.62 -11.98
CA ALA A 243 -21.46 4.75 -10.58
C ALA A 243 -22.65 4.44 -9.67
N ASP A 244 -22.41 3.61 -8.66
CA ASP A 244 -23.40 3.29 -7.64
C ASP A 244 -23.05 4.06 -6.36
N PRO A 245 -23.83 5.08 -5.95
CA PRO A 245 -23.56 5.81 -4.72
C PRO A 245 -23.90 5.03 -3.45
N ASP A 246 -24.67 3.94 -3.57
CA ASP A 246 -25.24 3.17 -2.47
C ASP A 246 -24.57 1.78 -2.31
N ALA A 247 -23.51 1.51 -3.07
CA ALA A 247 -22.74 0.28 -2.95
C ALA A 247 -22.17 0.12 -1.53
N GLY A 248 -22.27 -1.09 -0.98
CA GLY A 248 -21.86 -1.38 0.40
C GLY A 248 -20.34 -1.37 0.58
N THR A 249 -19.87 -0.82 1.69
CA THR A 249 -18.46 -0.88 2.10
C THR A 249 -18.27 -1.86 3.27
N PRO A 250 -17.13 -2.56 3.36
CA PRO A 250 -16.79 -3.30 4.57
C PRO A 250 -16.58 -2.30 5.73
N PRO A 251 -16.87 -2.72 6.97
CA PRO A 251 -16.58 -1.89 8.13
C PRO A 251 -15.06 -1.68 8.28
N VAL A 252 -14.70 -0.60 8.96
CA VAL A 252 -13.32 -0.30 9.35
C VAL A 252 -13.19 -0.25 10.88
N PRO A 253 -12.01 -0.55 11.45
CA PRO A 253 -11.79 -0.48 12.89
C PRO A 253 -12.00 0.94 13.44
N ALA A 254 -12.68 1.04 14.59
CA ALA A 254 -13.02 2.28 15.28
C ALA A 254 -12.52 2.25 16.74
N ASP A 255 -13.31 2.73 17.69
CA ASP A 255 -12.90 2.83 19.09
C ASP A 255 -12.55 1.48 19.71
N VAL A 256 -11.55 1.49 20.60
CA VAL A 256 -11.24 0.36 21.49
C VAL A 256 -12.35 0.23 22.51
N VAL A 257 -12.87 -0.98 22.69
CA VAL A 257 -13.93 -1.28 23.68
C VAL A 257 -13.42 -2.09 24.85
N ALA A 258 -12.45 -2.96 24.63
CA ALA A 258 -11.88 -3.79 25.68
C ALA A 258 -10.44 -4.16 25.36
N GLU A 259 -9.64 -4.38 26.39
CA GLU A 259 -8.30 -4.97 26.29
C GLU A 259 -8.38 -6.46 26.66
N ILE A 260 -7.70 -7.30 25.88
CA ILE A 260 -7.47 -8.70 26.21
C ILE A 260 -6.22 -8.78 27.09
N ALA A 261 -6.38 -8.43 28.37
CA ALA A 261 -5.27 -8.37 29.33
C ALA A 261 -4.68 -9.74 29.71
N GLY A 262 -5.38 -10.84 29.41
CA GLY A 262 -4.96 -12.20 29.74
C GLY A 262 -5.69 -12.80 30.95
N PRO A 263 -5.09 -13.79 31.64
CA PRO A 263 -3.68 -14.18 31.59
C PRO A 263 -3.28 -14.82 30.25
N TRP A 264 -2.12 -14.43 29.73
CA TRP A 264 -1.52 -15.00 28.54
C TRP A 264 -0.51 -16.09 28.90
N ARG A 265 -0.45 -17.13 28.07
CA ARG A 265 0.55 -18.20 28.14
C ARG A 265 1.32 -18.26 26.84
N ALA A 266 2.64 -18.36 26.93
CA ALA A 266 3.50 -18.63 25.78
C ALA A 266 3.88 -20.12 25.74
N SER A 267 3.90 -20.70 24.56
CA SER A 267 4.41 -22.05 24.32
C SER A 267 5.16 -22.11 22.99
N ASP A 268 5.94 -23.16 22.80
CA ASP A 268 6.38 -23.53 21.46
C ASP A 268 5.21 -24.13 20.65
N LEU A 269 5.48 -24.54 19.41
CA LEU A 269 4.45 -25.16 18.56
C LEU A 269 4.08 -26.58 18.98
N SER A 270 4.90 -27.25 19.81
CA SER A 270 4.60 -28.57 20.39
C SER A 270 3.67 -28.48 21.60
N GLY A 271 3.49 -27.27 22.15
CA GLY A 271 2.69 -27.00 23.35
C GLY A 271 3.51 -27.00 24.64
N GLU A 272 4.84 -27.08 24.56
CA GLU A 272 5.71 -26.94 25.72
C GLU A 272 5.70 -25.48 26.19
N ALA A 273 5.39 -25.27 27.47
CA ALA A 273 5.32 -23.93 28.05
C ALA A 273 6.67 -23.23 28.01
N ILE A 274 6.67 -21.97 27.60
CA ILE A 274 7.84 -21.13 27.49
C ILE A 274 7.75 -19.99 28.51
N ASP A 275 8.82 -19.83 29.30
CA ASP A 275 8.96 -18.73 30.25
C ASP A 275 9.52 -17.48 29.55
N VAL A 276 8.63 -16.76 28.87
CA VAL A 276 8.90 -15.47 28.21
C VAL A 276 7.74 -14.51 28.51
N PRO A 277 7.98 -13.18 28.55
CA PRO A 277 6.90 -12.21 28.67
C PRO A 277 5.79 -12.42 27.63
N ALA A 278 4.55 -12.43 28.10
CA ALA A 278 3.36 -12.66 27.29
C ALA A 278 2.20 -11.78 27.79
N PRO A 279 1.75 -10.78 27.01
CA PRO A 279 2.42 -10.18 25.85
C PRO A 279 3.77 -9.55 26.26
N GLY A 280 4.72 -9.45 25.33
CA GLY A 280 5.99 -8.77 25.56
C GLY A 280 6.99 -8.92 24.41
N ASP A 281 8.08 -8.16 24.51
CA ASP A 281 9.18 -8.19 23.55
C ASP A 281 10.23 -9.22 23.95
N TRP A 282 10.39 -10.28 23.14
CA TRP A 282 11.38 -11.36 23.39
C TRP A 282 12.79 -10.82 23.43
N ALA A 283 13.09 -9.81 22.61
CA ALA A 283 14.42 -9.26 22.48
C ALA A 283 14.89 -8.57 23.77
N GLN A 284 13.95 -8.23 24.67
CA GLN A 284 14.21 -7.64 25.99
C GLN A 284 14.19 -8.67 27.12
N ALA A 285 13.86 -9.93 26.82
CA ALA A 285 13.80 -11.00 27.81
C ALA A 285 15.15 -11.74 27.89
N ARG A 286 15.60 -11.98 29.13
CA ARG A 286 16.89 -12.62 29.39
C ARG A 286 16.93 -14.04 28.81
N GLY A 287 17.91 -14.31 27.94
CA GLY A 287 18.06 -15.59 27.25
C GLY A 287 17.28 -15.70 25.93
N TRP A 288 16.50 -14.68 25.57
CA TRP A 288 15.67 -14.63 24.36
C TRP A 288 16.07 -13.49 23.42
N GLU A 289 17.13 -12.74 23.75
CA GLU A 289 17.55 -11.52 23.08
C GLU A 289 17.75 -11.70 21.57
N THR A 290 18.26 -12.87 21.18
CA THR A 290 18.55 -13.24 19.79
C THR A 290 17.65 -14.37 19.26
N TYR A 291 16.56 -14.69 19.97
CA TYR A 291 15.67 -15.76 19.54
C TYR A 291 15.06 -15.46 18.16
N THR A 292 14.98 -16.50 17.35
CA THR A 292 14.35 -16.48 16.04
C THR A 292 13.53 -17.74 15.88
N GLY A 293 12.27 -17.59 15.51
CA GLY A 293 11.36 -18.71 15.39
C GLY A 293 9.91 -18.30 15.53
N VAL A 294 9.12 -19.24 16.05
CA VAL A 294 7.67 -19.10 16.22
C VAL A 294 7.30 -19.44 17.65
N LEU A 295 6.59 -18.54 18.31
CA LEU A 295 5.96 -18.79 19.61
C LEU A 295 4.44 -18.65 19.50
N ARG A 296 3.74 -19.50 20.25
CA ARG A 296 2.29 -19.48 20.40
C ARG A 296 1.91 -18.76 21.69
N TYR A 297 0.92 -17.88 21.57
CA TYR A 297 0.30 -17.12 22.65
C TYR A 297 -1.16 -17.53 22.80
N GLU A 298 -1.58 -17.90 24.00
CA GLU A 298 -2.97 -18.28 24.29
C GLU A 298 -3.51 -17.50 25.48
N ALA A 299 -4.74 -17.00 25.35
CA ALA A 299 -5.46 -16.35 26.44
C ALA A 299 -6.96 -16.69 26.38
N THR A 300 -7.58 -16.71 27.57
CA THR A 300 -9.04 -16.74 27.72
C THR A 300 -9.48 -15.37 28.21
N PHE A 301 -10.57 -14.84 27.67
CA PHE A 301 -11.16 -13.58 28.08
C PHE A 301 -12.69 -13.64 28.06
N GLU A 302 -13.34 -12.75 28.80
CA GLU A 302 -14.79 -12.64 28.89
C GLU A 302 -15.26 -11.40 28.12
N VAL A 303 -16.32 -11.54 27.34
CA VAL A 303 -16.93 -10.47 26.54
C VAL A 303 -18.33 -10.22 27.05
N SER A 304 -18.64 -8.98 27.43
CA SER A 304 -20.00 -8.63 27.82
C SER A 304 -20.93 -8.65 26.60
N ALA A 305 -22.24 -8.77 26.80
CA ALA A 305 -23.20 -8.74 25.69
C ALA A 305 -23.12 -7.43 24.87
N THR A 306 -22.69 -6.31 25.48
CA THR A 306 -22.48 -5.02 24.81
C THR A 306 -21.14 -4.94 24.06
N ASP A 307 -20.15 -5.73 24.47
CA ASP A 307 -18.85 -5.81 23.78
C ASP A 307 -18.87 -6.84 22.64
N ALA A 308 -19.92 -7.67 22.56
CA ALA A 308 -20.14 -8.59 21.43
C ALA A 308 -20.42 -7.85 20.11
N GLU A 309 -20.61 -6.53 20.14
CA GLU A 309 -20.64 -5.66 18.95
C GLU A 309 -19.22 -5.29 18.45
N ALA A 310 -18.15 -5.73 19.14
CA ALA A 310 -16.80 -5.62 18.62
C ALA A 310 -16.62 -6.49 17.38
N VAL A 311 -16.01 -5.91 16.34
CA VAL A 311 -15.87 -6.54 15.03
C VAL A 311 -14.41 -6.84 14.71
N PHE A 312 -13.47 -6.24 15.43
CA PHE A 312 -12.05 -6.42 15.16
C PHE A 312 -11.25 -6.76 16.41
N VAL A 313 -10.20 -7.57 16.24
CA VAL A 313 -9.08 -7.67 17.19
C VAL A 313 -7.88 -6.94 16.62
N ASP A 314 -7.30 -6.07 17.44
CA ASP A 314 -6.07 -5.34 17.15
C ASP A 314 -4.98 -5.88 18.08
N LEU A 315 -3.96 -6.52 17.51
CA LEU A 315 -2.85 -7.09 18.29
C LEU A 315 -1.84 -6.03 18.76
N GLY A 316 -2.05 -4.77 18.40
CA GLY A 316 -1.11 -3.69 18.68
C GLY A 316 0.20 -3.92 17.95
N ARG A 317 1.31 -3.96 18.69
CA ARG A 317 2.64 -4.15 18.11
C ARG A 317 3.00 -5.64 18.06
N VAL A 318 3.37 -6.12 16.87
CA VAL A 318 3.88 -7.48 16.64
C VAL A 318 5.21 -7.42 15.88
N GLY A 319 6.16 -8.25 16.30
CA GLY A 319 7.43 -8.50 15.60
C GLY A 319 7.52 -9.98 15.20
N ASP A 320 7.17 -10.40 13.99
CA ASP A 320 6.82 -9.58 12.81
C ASP A 320 5.52 -10.04 12.12
N ILE A 321 5.21 -11.34 12.12
CA ILE A 321 4.02 -11.90 11.48
C ILE A 321 3.15 -12.55 12.54
N ALA A 322 1.84 -12.30 12.52
CA ALA A 322 0.86 -12.92 13.41
C ALA A 322 -0.16 -13.75 12.64
N GLU A 323 -0.40 -14.99 13.09
CA GLU A 323 -1.57 -15.78 12.73
C GLU A 323 -2.52 -15.85 13.93
N VAL A 324 -3.83 -15.69 13.69
CA VAL A 324 -4.82 -15.57 14.76
C VAL A 324 -5.94 -16.59 14.61
N TRP A 325 -6.30 -17.18 15.75
CA TRP A 325 -7.48 -18.00 15.91
C TRP A 325 -8.32 -17.49 17.08
N LEU A 326 -9.63 -17.60 16.95
CA LEU A 326 -10.59 -17.32 18.00
C LEU A 326 -11.55 -18.51 18.11
N ASN A 327 -11.72 -19.04 19.32
CA ASN A 327 -12.60 -20.17 19.62
C ASN A 327 -12.35 -21.38 18.69
N GLY A 328 -11.08 -21.61 18.33
CA GLY A 328 -10.65 -22.67 17.41
C GLY A 328 -10.78 -22.35 15.92
N GLN A 329 -11.48 -21.27 15.54
CA GLN A 329 -11.60 -20.82 14.16
C GLN A 329 -10.41 -19.94 13.76
N ARG A 330 -9.79 -20.22 12.62
CA ARG A 330 -8.72 -19.38 12.07
C ARG A 330 -9.31 -18.09 11.50
N LEU A 331 -8.90 -16.93 12.02
CA LEU A 331 -9.29 -15.62 11.48
C LEU A 331 -8.42 -15.21 10.29
N GLY A 332 -7.16 -15.66 10.29
CA GLY A 332 -6.22 -15.38 9.22
C GLY A 332 -4.87 -14.96 9.77
N ARG A 333 -4.15 -14.15 8.99
CA ARG A 333 -2.82 -13.67 9.35
C ARG A 333 -2.57 -12.24 8.92
N ARG A 334 -1.56 -11.63 9.53
CA ARG A 334 -1.04 -10.30 9.20
C ARG A 334 0.48 -10.37 9.18
N CYS A 335 1.06 -10.07 8.02
CA CYS A 335 2.52 -10.10 7.84
C CYS A 335 3.19 -8.76 8.13
N TRP A 336 2.39 -7.70 8.35
CA TRP A 336 2.84 -6.36 8.70
C TRP A 336 1.71 -5.58 9.36
N ALA A 337 2.06 -4.47 10.01
CA ALA A 337 1.12 -3.55 10.62
C ALA A 337 0.22 -2.84 9.59
N PRO A 338 -1.05 -2.54 9.92
CA PRO A 338 -1.69 -2.77 11.22
C PRO A 338 -2.10 -4.25 11.42
N TYR A 339 -1.87 -4.77 12.63
CA TYR A 339 -2.20 -6.16 13.00
C TYR A 339 -3.66 -6.30 13.44
N VAL A 340 -4.57 -5.82 12.59
CA VAL A 340 -6.01 -5.80 12.84
C VAL A 340 -6.70 -6.84 11.98
N LEU A 341 -7.48 -7.72 12.61
CA LEU A 341 -8.24 -8.77 11.95
C LEU A 341 -9.72 -8.66 12.29
N ASP A 342 -10.56 -8.92 11.29
CA ASP A 342 -11.99 -9.08 11.46
C ASP A 342 -12.28 -10.36 12.27
N LEU A 343 -13.11 -10.24 13.29
CA LEU A 343 -13.55 -11.34 14.14
C LEU A 343 -14.66 -12.16 13.47
N GLY A 344 -15.37 -11.57 12.50
CA GLY A 344 -16.60 -12.10 11.93
C GLY A 344 -17.60 -12.45 13.02
N ASP A 345 -18.30 -13.56 12.83
CA ASP A 345 -19.24 -14.11 13.82
C ASP A 345 -18.56 -15.00 14.88
N SER A 346 -17.22 -14.99 14.95
CA SER A 346 -16.46 -15.91 15.82
C SER A 346 -16.48 -15.48 17.29
N LEU A 347 -16.75 -14.20 17.55
CA LEU A 347 -16.82 -13.63 18.90
C LEU A 347 -18.17 -13.99 19.54
N GLN A 348 -18.15 -14.56 20.75
CA GLN A 348 -19.36 -14.94 21.46
C GLN A 348 -19.51 -14.18 22.79
N PRO A 349 -20.73 -13.89 23.27
CA PRO A 349 -20.93 -13.40 24.62
C PRO A 349 -20.38 -14.39 25.67
N GLY A 350 -19.75 -13.86 26.71
CA GLY A 350 -19.09 -14.65 27.75
C GLY A 350 -17.68 -15.08 27.32
N ARG A 351 -17.35 -16.35 27.60
CA ARG A 351 -15.98 -16.86 27.51
C ARG A 351 -15.52 -17.05 26.07
N ASN A 352 -14.36 -16.50 25.73
CA ASN A 352 -13.67 -16.68 24.46
C ASN A 352 -12.23 -17.13 24.69
N GLU A 353 -11.66 -17.81 23.70
CA GLU A 353 -10.27 -18.23 23.67
C GLU A 353 -9.59 -17.70 22.41
N ILE A 354 -8.51 -16.95 22.58
CA ILE A 354 -7.68 -16.45 21.48
C ILE A 354 -6.34 -17.18 21.48
N ARG A 355 -5.91 -17.56 20.28
CA ARG A 355 -4.55 -18.04 20.01
C ARG A 355 -3.90 -17.16 18.97
N VAL A 356 -2.67 -16.74 19.23
CA VAL A 356 -1.84 -15.97 18.31
C VAL A 356 -0.50 -16.69 18.14
N GLU A 357 -0.15 -17.07 16.92
CA GLU A 357 1.19 -17.56 16.61
C GLU A 357 1.99 -16.43 15.99
N VAL A 358 3.13 -16.08 16.60
CA VAL A 358 3.99 -15.00 16.13
C VAL A 358 5.29 -15.57 15.58
N THR A 359 5.61 -15.21 14.33
CA THR A 359 6.87 -15.49 13.66
C THR A 359 7.67 -14.19 13.55
N ASN A 360 8.90 -14.14 14.07
CA ASN A 360 9.78 -12.98 13.88
C ASN A 360 10.74 -13.16 12.69
N SER A 361 11.60 -12.18 12.46
CA SER A 361 12.66 -12.26 11.45
C SER A 361 13.92 -12.98 11.94
N MET A 362 14.70 -13.48 10.98
CA MET A 362 16.03 -14.05 11.24
C MET A 362 17.10 -13.02 11.66
N ALA A 363 16.79 -11.72 11.66
CA ALA A 363 17.77 -10.66 11.89
C ALA A 363 18.46 -10.79 13.26
N ASN A 364 17.72 -11.23 14.28
CA ASN A 364 18.23 -11.39 15.64
C ASN A 364 19.28 -12.51 15.73
N ALA A 365 19.00 -13.68 15.16
CA ALA A 365 19.94 -14.79 15.14
C ALA A 365 21.16 -14.53 14.23
N TYR A 366 20.98 -13.86 13.09
CA TYR A 366 22.06 -13.61 12.13
C TYR A 366 23.02 -12.49 12.56
N ASP A 367 22.46 -11.33 12.91
CA ASP A 367 23.26 -10.12 13.14
C ASP A 367 23.58 -9.92 14.63
N GLY A 368 23.10 -10.81 15.51
CA GLY A 368 23.17 -10.61 16.96
C GLY A 368 22.41 -9.36 17.41
N LYS A 369 21.41 -8.93 16.62
CA LYS A 369 20.56 -7.78 16.92
C LYS A 369 19.50 -8.15 17.95
N GLN A 370 18.89 -7.11 18.53
CA GLN A 370 17.75 -7.19 19.44
C GLN A 370 16.56 -6.45 18.82
N MET A 371 16.21 -6.83 17.59
CA MET A 371 15.04 -6.30 16.90
C MET A 371 13.78 -6.72 17.66
N PRO A 372 12.83 -5.80 17.87
CA PRO A 372 11.57 -6.07 18.56
C PRO A 372 10.88 -7.32 18.01
N SER A 373 10.55 -8.26 18.89
CA SER A 373 10.01 -9.57 18.50
C SER A 373 8.90 -10.02 19.45
N GLY A 374 7.88 -10.67 18.89
CA GLY A 374 6.77 -11.22 19.66
C GLY A 374 5.48 -10.42 19.64
N LEU A 375 4.51 -10.91 20.40
CA LEU A 375 3.24 -10.23 20.64
C LEU A 375 3.46 -9.21 21.75
N MET A 376 3.70 -7.94 21.39
CA MET A 376 3.99 -6.88 22.36
C MET A 376 2.73 -6.15 22.82
N GLY A 377 1.67 -6.15 22.01
CA GLY A 377 0.39 -5.56 22.38
C GLY A 377 0.37 -4.03 22.34
N PRO A 378 -0.61 -3.40 23.03
CA PRO A 378 -1.71 -4.06 23.73
C PRO A 378 -2.63 -4.81 22.75
N VAL A 379 -3.23 -5.91 23.20
CA VAL A 379 -4.21 -6.66 22.40
C VAL A 379 -5.60 -6.15 22.77
N THR A 380 -6.36 -5.64 21.81
CA THR A 380 -7.63 -4.96 22.07
C THR A 380 -8.74 -5.42 21.12
N LEU A 381 -9.99 -5.30 21.59
CA LEU A 381 -11.20 -5.41 20.79
C LEU A 381 -11.63 -4.03 20.33
N ARG A 382 -12.05 -3.90 19.07
CA ARG A 382 -12.47 -2.62 18.47
C ARG A 382 -13.84 -2.75 17.81
N ARG A 383 -14.64 -1.68 17.89
CA ARG A 383 -15.92 -1.58 17.16
C ARG A 383 -15.69 -1.42 15.67
N ALA A 384 -16.73 -1.73 14.90
CA ALA A 384 -16.85 -1.31 13.52
C ALA A 384 -17.40 0.11 13.40
N ARG A 385 -16.98 0.81 12.35
CA ARG A 385 -17.71 1.93 11.74
C ARG A 385 -17.71 1.76 10.22
N TYR A 386 -18.64 2.41 9.54
CA TYR A 386 -18.74 2.38 8.07
C TYR A 386 -18.20 3.67 7.46
N LEU A 387 -17.65 3.56 6.25
CA LEU A 387 -17.23 4.72 5.48
C LEU A 387 -18.46 5.30 4.77
N GLU A 388 -19.01 6.38 5.30
CA GLU A 388 -20.11 7.08 4.66
C GLU A 388 -19.58 8.11 3.66
N ILE A 389 -20.10 8.12 2.44
CA ILE A 389 -19.93 9.26 1.53
C ILE A 389 -20.83 10.38 2.04
N GLY A 390 -20.38 11.08 3.08
CA GLY A 390 -21.09 12.21 3.67
C GLY A 390 -21.36 13.29 2.61
N SER A 391 -22.53 13.92 2.68
CA SER A 391 -22.94 15.02 1.81
C SER A 391 -22.32 16.38 2.20
N GLU A 392 -21.32 16.43 3.07
CA GLU A 392 -20.96 17.64 3.84
C GLU A 392 -19.57 18.25 3.59
N GLU A 393 -18.79 17.79 2.60
CA GLU A 393 -17.51 18.45 2.25
C GLU A 393 -17.55 19.27 0.95
N THR A 394 -18.74 19.62 0.47
CA THR A 394 -18.93 20.63 -0.59
C THR A 394 -19.40 21.93 0.04
N ARG A 395 -18.48 22.70 0.64
CA ARG A 395 -18.72 24.11 0.96
C ARG A 395 -17.51 24.99 0.71
#